data_AF-A0AAW4PUM3-F1
#
_entry.id   AF-A0AAW4PUM3-F1
#
_cell.length_a   1.000
_cell.length_b   1.000
_cell.length_c   1.000
_cell.angle_alpha   90.00
_cell.angle_beta   90.00
_cell.angle_gamma   90.00
#
_symmetry.space_group_name_H-M   'P 1'
#
loop_
_entity.id
_entity.type
_entity.pdbx_description
1 polymer ?
#
loop_
_entity_poly.entity_id
_entity_poly.type
_entity_poly.pdbx_seq_one_letter_code
_entity_poly.pdbx_strand_id
1 'polypeptide(L)'
;MSNQSEDDVRVWLVERTYSDDEQNLIILTYATPDGEQYYRKERALTSFTDVRDTTAAVDAEPGNLGMVDDPDLQEQYAAEAQRM
;
A
#
# COMPACT_ATOMS: atom_id res chain seq x y z
N MET A 1 10.12 7.48 19.22
CA MET A 1 11.32 7.02 18.50
C MET A 1 10.81 6.28 17.28
N SER A 2 10.58 6.99 16.17
CA SER A 2 10.18 6.36 14.93
C SER A 2 11.41 5.64 14.40
N ASN A 3 11.39 4.31 14.44
CA ASN A 3 12.45 3.49 13.85
C ASN A 3 12.30 3.62 12.33
N GLN A 4 12.74 4.75 11.76
CA GLN A 4 13.06 4.83 10.34
C GLN A 4 14.32 4.00 10.20
N SER A 5 14.13 2.68 10.08
CA SER A 5 15.18 1.80 9.64
C SER A 5 15.67 2.38 8.32
N GLU A 6 16.95 2.67 8.19
CA GLU A 6 17.56 3.35 7.04
C GLU A 6 17.40 2.57 5.70
N ASP A 7 16.72 1.43 5.74
CA ASP A 7 16.41 0.51 4.64
C ASP A 7 14.91 0.51 4.26
N ASP A 8 14.10 1.35 4.90
CA ASP A 8 12.67 1.41 4.60
C ASP A 8 12.42 1.95 3.18
N VAL A 9 11.54 1.25 2.45
CA VAL A 9 11.27 1.52 1.05
C VAL A 9 10.00 2.35 0.95
N ARG A 10 10.13 3.51 0.33
CA ARG A 10 8.98 4.37 0.02
C ARG A 10 8.10 3.75 -1.04
N VAL A 11 6.86 3.46 -0.67
CA VAL A 11 5.83 2.92 -1.56
C VAL A 11 4.64 3.90 -1.65
N TRP A 12 3.96 3.86 -2.79
CA TRP A 12 2.86 4.76 -3.15
C TRP A 12 1.56 4.00 -3.28
N LEU A 13 0.44 4.61 -2.86
CA LEU A 13 -0.87 3.99 -2.96
C LEU A 13 -1.27 3.86 -4.43
N VAL A 14 -1.34 2.62 -4.91
CA VAL A 14 -1.71 2.32 -6.30
C VAL A 14 -3.14 1.82 -6.41
N GLU A 15 -3.67 1.19 -5.36
CA GLU A 15 -5.02 0.65 -5.36
C GLU A 15 -5.66 0.76 -3.97
N ARG A 16 -6.96 1.06 -3.95
CA ARG A 16 -7.79 1.02 -2.75
C ARG A 16 -9.09 0.30 -3.06
N THR A 17 -9.39 -0.73 -2.29
CA THR A 17 -10.62 -1.51 -2.44
C THR A 17 -11.40 -1.47 -1.14
N TYR A 18 -12.66 -1.04 -1.22
CA TYR A 18 -13.60 -1.03 -0.10
C TYR A 18 -14.48 -2.28 -0.19
N SER A 19 -14.41 -3.11 0.83
CA SER A 19 -15.30 -4.24 1.01
C SER A 19 -16.41 -3.84 1.97
N ASP A 20 -17.61 -3.66 1.43
CA ASP A 20 -18.85 -3.33 2.14
C ASP A 20 -19.54 -4.57 2.77
N ASP A 21 -18.86 -5.72 2.75
CA ASP A 21 -19.31 -6.92 3.45
C ASP A 21 -19.32 -6.69 4.98
N GLU A 22 -19.94 -7.60 5.75
CA GLU A 22 -20.34 -7.43 7.17
C GLU A 22 -19.24 -6.91 8.14
N GLN A 23 -17.98 -6.87 7.69
CA GLN A 23 -16.79 -6.44 8.42
C GLN A 23 -16.23 -5.04 8.05
N ASN A 24 -16.83 -4.31 7.10
CA ASN A 24 -16.38 -2.98 6.62
C ASN A 24 -14.85 -2.91 6.42
N LEU A 25 -14.28 -3.73 5.54
CA LEU A 25 -12.83 -3.81 5.35
C LEU A 25 -12.37 -2.86 4.24
N ILE A 26 -11.22 -2.20 4.44
CA ILE A 26 -10.48 -1.51 3.39
C ILE A 26 -9.16 -2.22 3.14
N ILE A 27 -8.89 -2.49 1.88
CA ILE A 27 -7.62 -3.04 1.40
C ILE A 27 -6.90 -1.90 0.68
N LEU A 28 -5.72 -1.56 1.18
CA LEU A 28 -4.84 -0.56 0.58
C LEU A 28 -3.62 -1.29 0.02
N THR A 29 -3.42 -1.17 -1.29
CA THR A 29 -2.24 -1.71 -1.96
C THR A 29 -1.33 -0.55 -2.30
N TYR A 30 -0.12 -0.62 -1.77
CA TYR A 30 0.96 0.28 -2.09
C TYR A 30 1.97 -0.45 -2.97
N ALA A 31 2.65 0.25 -3.86
CA ALA A 31 3.71 -0.33 -4.66
C ALA A 31 4.93 0.60 -4.73
N THR A 32 6.08 0.01 -5.02
CA THR A 32 7.28 0.78 -5.38
C THR A 32 7.03 1.51 -6.70
N PRO A 33 7.72 2.64 -6.96
CA PRO A 33 7.62 3.33 -8.24
C PRO A 33 8.09 2.49 -9.44
N ASP A 34 8.84 1.43 -9.18
CA ASP A 34 9.25 0.42 -10.18
C ASP A 34 8.17 -0.66 -10.41
N GLY A 35 7.18 -0.75 -9.52
CA GLY A 35 6.09 -1.74 -9.59
C GLY A 35 6.50 -3.15 -9.16
N GLU A 36 7.80 -3.45 -9.04
CA GLU A 36 8.33 -4.78 -8.71
C GLU A 36 7.87 -5.32 -7.36
N GLN A 37 7.61 -4.41 -6.42
CA GLN A 37 7.29 -4.76 -5.04
C GLN A 37 6.01 -4.06 -4.61
N TYR A 38 5.20 -4.76 -3.83
CA TYR A 38 3.94 -4.26 -3.31
C TYR A 38 3.84 -4.49 -1.81
N TYR A 39 3.14 -3.59 -1.14
CA TYR A 39 2.79 -3.65 0.25
C TYR A 39 1.26 -3.60 0.40
N ARG A 40 0.68 -4.67 0.95
CA ARG A 40 -0.76 -4.76 1.17
C ARG A 40 -1.08 -4.51 2.63
N LYS A 41 -2.00 -3.58 2.87
CA LYS A 41 -2.47 -3.21 4.21
C LYS A 41 -3.98 -3.34 4.30
N GLU A 42 -4.43 -4.27 5.13
CA GLU A 42 -5.85 -4.55 5.36
C GLU A 42 -6.28 -3.93 6.69
N ARG A 43 -7.39 -3.19 6.69
CA ARG A 43 -7.91 -2.52 7.88
C ARG A 43 -9.42 -2.68 7.98
N ALA A 44 -9.92 -2.98 9.17
CA ALA A 44 -11.35 -2.93 9.45
C ALA A 44 -11.76 -1.51 9.82
N LEU A 45 -12.81 -0.99 9.18
CA LEU A 45 -13.42 0.32 9.42
C LEU A 45 -14.50 0.21 10.51
N THR A 46 -14.22 -0.50 11.60
CA THR A 46 -15.18 -0.77 12.69
C THR A 46 -15.62 0.49 13.45
N SER A 47 -15.05 1.66 13.17
CA SER A 47 -15.51 2.95 13.69
C SER A 47 -15.07 4.09 12.77
N PHE A 48 -16.04 4.90 12.33
CA PHE A 48 -15.85 6.13 11.53
C PHE A 48 -14.92 7.19 12.17
N THR A 49 -14.44 6.95 13.40
CA THR A 49 -13.62 7.88 14.18
C THR A 49 -12.11 7.62 14.11
N ASP A 50 -11.66 6.50 13.53
CA ASP A 50 -10.23 6.23 13.30
C ASP A 50 -9.76 6.92 12.01
N VAL A 51 -9.70 8.25 12.03
CA VAL A 51 -9.18 9.07 10.94
C VAL A 51 -7.65 9.00 10.97
N ARG A 52 -7.08 7.82 10.67
CA ARG A 52 -5.65 7.77 10.31
C ARG A 52 -5.57 8.23 8.86
N ASP A 53 -4.90 9.36 8.63
CA ASP A 53 -4.60 9.86 7.30
C ASP A 53 -4.12 8.72 6.40
N THR A 54 -4.93 8.39 5.39
CA THR A 54 -4.47 7.55 4.28
C THR A 54 -3.51 8.40 3.49
N THR A 55 -2.22 8.28 3.79
CA THR A 55 -1.18 9.01 3.07
C THR A 55 -0.98 8.37 1.70
N ALA A 56 -0.71 9.21 0.70
CA ALA A 56 -0.39 8.80 -0.66
C ALA A 56 0.89 7.95 -0.72
N ALA A 57 1.84 8.23 0.16
CA ALA A 57 3.07 7.46 0.34
C ALA A 57 3.18 6.94 1.77
N VAL A 58 3.76 5.74 1.92
CA VAL A 58 4.18 5.19 3.21
C VAL A 58 5.59 4.64 3.09
N ASP A 59 6.29 4.66 4.21
CA ASP A 59 7.50 3.89 4.43
C ASP A 59 7.05 2.45 4.80
N ALA A 60 7.47 1.46 4.01
CA ALA A 60 7.32 0.05 4.31
C ALA A 60 8.68 -0.66 4.37
N GLU A 61 8.86 -1.49 5.40
CA GLU A 61 10.06 -2.29 5.56
C GLU A 61 10.17 -3.33 4.42
N PRO A 62 11.34 -3.50 3.78
CA PRO A 62 11.49 -4.39 2.63
C PRO A 62 11.13 -5.85 2.94
N GLY A 63 11.27 -6.29 4.19
CA GLY A 63 10.83 -7.62 4.63
C GLY A 63 9.31 -7.83 4.64
N ASN A 64 8.51 -6.76 4.55
CA ASN A 64 7.05 -6.79 4.45
C ASN A 64 6.55 -6.59 3.01
N LEU A 65 7.45 -6.36 2.04
CA LEU A 65 7.10 -6.22 0.64
C LEU A 65 6.97 -7.60 -0.02
N GLY A 66 5.88 -7.80 -0.75
CA GLY A 66 5.75 -8.91 -1.69
C GLY A 66 6.32 -8.54 -3.05
N MET A 67 6.85 -9.52 -3.79
CA MET A 67 7.19 -9.33 -5.20
C MET A 67 5.95 -9.51 -6.08
N VAL A 68 5.83 -8.65 -7.08
CA VAL A 68 4.84 -8.80 -8.15
C VAL A 68 5.42 -9.74 -9.20
N ASP A 69 4.82 -10.93 -9.33
CA ASP A 69 5.26 -11.96 -10.30
C ASP A 69 4.69 -11.71 -11.72
N ASP A 70 3.56 -11.00 -11.81
CA ASP A 70 2.90 -10.67 -13.07
C ASP A 70 3.47 -9.36 -13.67
N PRO A 71 4.10 -9.41 -14.86
CA PRO A 71 4.70 -8.22 -15.48
C PRO A 71 3.66 -7.16 -15.86
N ASP A 72 2.45 -7.58 -16.26
CA ASP A 72 1.34 -6.65 -16.55
C ASP A 72 0.89 -5.89 -15.29
N LEU A 73 0.87 -6.56 -14.13
CA LEU A 73 0.56 -5.94 -12.83
C LEU A 73 1.68 -5.00 -12.39
N GLN A 74 2.93 -5.40 -12.64
CA GLN A 74 4.11 -4.61 -12.33
C GLN A 74 4.07 -3.26 -13.06
N GLU A 75 3.81 -3.29 -14.38
CA GLU A 75 3.72 -2.09 -15.20
C GLU A 75 2.54 -1.19 -14.79
N GLN A 76 1.39 -1.80 -14.46
CA GLN A 76 0.23 -1.08 -13.94
C GLN A 76 0.54 -0.37 -12.61
N TYR A 77 1.14 -1.08 -11.66
CA TYR A 77 1.50 -0.52 -10.36
C TYR A 77 2.57 0.57 -10.49
N ALA A 78 3.59 0.37 -11.33
CA ALA A 78 4.60 1.40 -11.60
C ALA A 78 3.96 2.68 -12.17
N ALA A 79 3.08 2.55 -13.16
CA ALA A 79 2.41 3.68 -13.78
C ALA A 79 1.54 4.46 -12.78
N GLU A 80 0.79 3.77 -11.92
CA GLU A 80 -0.03 4.42 -10.89
C GLU A 80 0.83 5.03 -9.79
N ALA A 81 1.90 4.36 -9.35
CA ALA A 81 2.82 4.87 -8.33
C ALA A 81 3.55 6.14 -8.81
N GLN A 82 3.88 6.23 -10.10
CA GLN A 82 4.50 7.42 -10.71
C GLN A 82 3.53 8.58 -10.94
N ARG A 83 2.22 8.35 -10.87
CA ARG A 83 1.19 9.36 -11.11
C ARG A 83 0.87 10.22 -9.88
N MET A 84 1.25 9.76 -8.69
CA MET A 84 1.02 10.41 -7.39
C MET A 84 2.03 11.53 -7.11
#